data_AF-A0A254S3G0-F1
#
_entry.id   AF-A0A254S3G0-F1
#
_cell.length_a   1.000
_cell.length_b   1.000
_cell.length_c   1.000
_cell.angle_alpha   90.00
_cell.angle_beta   90.00
_cell.angle_gamma   90.00
#
_symmetry.space_group_name_H-M   'P 1'
#
loop_
_entity.id
_entity.type
_entity.pdbx_description
1 polymer ?
#
loop_
_entity_poly.entity_id
_entity_poly.type
_entity_poly.pdbx_seq_one_letter_code
_entity_poly.pdbx_strand_id
1 'polypeptide(L)' 'MADDGVAYLLNLYEEGLRTLEELAKELEYKDLNNQFCFLTDRAISLLHRVK' A
#
# COMPACT_ATOMS: atom_id res chain seq x y z
N MET A 1 -0.12 9.00 1.92
CA MET A 1 -1.38 8.82 2.66
C MET A 1 -1.81 7.40 2.36
N ALA A 2 -1.87 6.53 3.36
CA ALA A 2 -2.52 5.23 3.15
C ALA A 2 -3.98 5.54 2.83
N ASP A 3 -4.48 5.00 1.72
CA ASP A 3 -5.92 5.02 1.44
C ASP A 3 -6.60 4.34 2.64
N ASP A 4 -7.69 4.93 3.16
CA ASP A 4 -8.44 4.40 4.31
C ASP A 4 -8.83 2.93 4.07
N GLY A 5 -8.98 2.52 2.81
CA GLY A 5 -9.20 1.13 2.43
C GLY A 5 -8.04 0.18 2.75
N VAL A 6 -6.77 0.61 2.63
CA VAL A 6 -5.60 -0.21 2.98
C VAL A 6 -5.48 -0.35 4.50
N ALA A 7 -5.69 0.74 5.24
CA ALA A 7 -5.63 0.73 6.70
C ALA A 7 -6.70 -0.21 7.29
N TYR A 8 -7.91 -0.21 6.73
CA TYR A 8 -8.98 -1.11 7.12
C TYR A 8 -8.61 -2.59 6.92
N LEU A 9 -8.05 -2.95 5.76
CA LEU A 9 -7.67 -4.33 5.45
C LEU A 9 -6.55 -4.84 6.38
N LEU A 10 -5.59 -3.98 6.72
CA LEU A 10 -4.54 -4.32 7.68
C LEU A 10 -5.10 -4.57 9.08
N ASN A 11 -6.02 -3.73 9.56
CA ASN A 11 -6.66 -3.94 10.86
C ASN A 11 -7.42 -5.27 10.93
N LEU A 12 -8.14 -5.64 9.86
CA LEU A 12 -8.83 -6.94 9.80
C LEU A 12 -7.87 -8.13 9.88
N TYR A 13 -6.69 -8.02 9.26
CA TYR A 13 -5.66 -9.05 9.36
C TYR A 13 -5.05 -9.10 10.76
N GLU A 14 -4.75 -7.95 11.38
CA GLU A 14 -4.24 -7.88 12.75
C GLU A 14 -5.22 -8.43 13.79
N GLU A 15 -6.53 -8.25 13.58
CA GLU A 15 -7.59 -8.84 14.39
C GLU A 15 -7.81 -10.34 14.11
N GLY A 16 -7.13 -10.92 13.12
CA GLY A 16 -7.25 -12.32 12.74
C GLY A 16 -8.53 -12.67 11.96
N LEU A 17 -9.25 -11.66 11.47
CA LEU A 17 -10.50 -11.80 10.71
C LEU A 17 -10.26 -12.11 9.22
N ARG A 18 -9.00 -12.04 8.77
CA ARG A 18 -8.55 -12.35 7.41
C ARG A 18 -7.23 -13.11 7.45
N THR A 19 -7.02 -14.02 6.51
CA THR A 19 -5.70 -14.63 6.33
C THR A 19 -4.77 -13.72 5.54
N LEU A 20 -3.46 -14.04 5.57
CA LEU A 20 -2.47 -13.29 4.81
C LEU A 20 -2.71 -13.40 3.30
N GLU A 21 -3.16 -14.57 2.82
CA GLU A 21 -3.48 -14.80 1.42
C GLU A 21 -4.68 -13.97 0.96
N GLU A 22 -5.71 -13.85 1.80
CA GLU A 22 -6.88 -13.01 1.53
C GLU A 22 -6.51 -11.53 1.50
N LEU A 23 -5.72 -11.08 2.48
CA LEU A 23 -5.21 -9.71 2.53
C LEU A 23 -4.39 -9.37 1.27
N ALA A 24 -3.46 -10.24 0.88
CA ALA A 24 -2.62 -10.03 -0.30
C ALA A 24 -3.45 -9.89 -1.58
N LYS A 25 -4.47 -10.73 -1.74
CA LYS A 25 -5.37 -10.68 -2.90
C LYS A 25 -6.24 -9.43 -2.91
N GLU A 26 -6.74 -8.99 -1.77
CA GLU A 26 -7.58 -7.79 -1.65
C GLU A 26 -6.76 -6.50 -1.89
N LEU A 27 -5.47 -6.49 -1.51
CA LEU A 27 -4.54 -5.39 -1.80
C LEU A 27 -4.05 -5.37 -3.25
N GLU A 28 -3.94 -6.53 -3.91
CA GLU A 28 -3.57 -6.62 -5.33
C GLU A 28 -4.73 -6.22 -6.24
N TYR A 29 -5.96 -6.63 -5.90
CA TYR A 29 -7.12 -6.42 -6.77
C TYR A 29 -7.68 -5.00 -6.72
N LYS A 30 -7.52 -4.33 -5.57
CA LYS A 30 -7.87 -2.93 -5.49
C LYS A 30 -6.65 -2.09 -5.83
N ASP A 31 -6.78 -1.22 -6.82
CA ASP A 31 -5.92 -0.05 -7.07
C ASP A 31 -5.89 0.96 -5.88
N LEU A 32 -6.10 0.50 -4.64
CA LEU A 32 -6.01 1.24 -3.39
C LEU A 32 -4.59 1.72 -3.11
N ASN A 33 -3.59 1.10 -3.75
CA ASN A 33 -2.21 1.49 -3.55
C ASN A 33 -1.79 2.55 -4.56
N ASN A 34 -2.34 3.76 -4.42
CA ASN A 34 -1.78 4.95 -5.08
C ASN A 34 -0.47 5.41 -4.39
N GLN A 35 0.16 4.56 -3.57
CA GLN A 35 1.48 4.82 -3.03
C GLN A 35 2.47 4.80 -4.18
N PHE A 36 3.11 5.94 -4.40
CA PHE A 36 4.21 6.04 -5.33
C PHE A 36 5.33 5.08 -4.92
N CYS A 37 5.64 4.15 -5.79
CA CYS A 37 6.78 3.25 -5.63
C CYS A 37 8.04 3.96 -6.14
N PHE A 38 8.94 4.31 -5.21
CA PHE A 38 10.22 4.95 -5.53
C PHE A 38 11.40 3.97 -5.55
N LEU A 39 11.16 2.69 -5.82
CA LEU A 39 12.20 1.63 -5.79
C LEU A 39 13.04 1.52 -7.08
N THR A 40 12.93 2.50 -7.99
CA THR A 40 13.72 2.52 -9.23
C THR A 40 14.54 3.79 -9.32
N ASP A 41 15.73 3.72 -9.92
CA ASP A 41 16.60 4.89 -10.13
C ASP A 41 15.88 6.03 -10.86
N ARG A 42 14.99 5.68 -11.81
CA ARG A 42 14.15 6.65 -12.52
C ARG A 42 13.12 7.33 -11.63
N ALA A 43 12.51 6.62 -10.68
CA ALA A 43 11.55 7.21 -9.76
C ALA A 43 12.25 8.08 -8.71
N ILE A 44 13.43 7.65 -8.24
CA ILE A 44 14.26 8.40 -7.29
C ILE A 44 14.74 9.72 -7.91
N SER A 45 15.13 9.72 -9.19
CA SER A 45 15.59 10.93 -9.88
C SER A 45 14.52 12.03 -10.02
N LEU A 46 13.25 11.67 -9.87
CA LEU A 46 12.11 12.61 -9.89
C LEU A 46 11.80 13.21 -8.50
N LEU A 47 12.45 12.74 -7.43
CA LEU A 47 12.26 13.27 -6.08
C LEU A 47 13.03 14.59 -5.92
N HIS A 48 12.30 15.66 -5.57
CA HIS A 48 12.90 16.95 -5.20
C HIS A 48 12.89 17.14 -3.68
N ARG A 49 14.03 17.54 -3.12
CA ARG A 49 14.13 17.88 -1.71
C ARG A 49 13.39 19.19 -1.44
N VAL A 50 12.36 19.13 -0.60
CA VAL A 50 11.69 20.34 -0.08
C VAL A 50 12.61 20.98 0.97
N LYS A 51 12.80 22.30 0.90
CA LYS A 51 13.64 23.09 1.83
C LYS A 51 12.93 23.37 3.14
#